data_AF-A0A9E1EVI0-F1
#
_entry.id   AF-A0A9E1EVI0-F1
#
_cell.length_a   1.000
_cell.length_b   1.000
_cell.length_c   1.000
_cell.angle_alpha   90.00
_cell.angle_beta   90.00
_cell.angle_gamma   90.00
#
_symmetry.space_group_name_H-M   'P 1'
#
loop_
_entity.id
_entity.type
_entity.pdbx_description
1 polymer ?
#
loop_
_entity_poly.entity_id
_entity_poly.type
_entity_poly.pdbx_seq_one_letter_code
_entity_poly.pdbx_strand_id
1 'polypeptide(L)'
;MSEENAPQKERYLREVEQKLLHRELDARLLEDGLIHVRWNKQPLCSVDRDGIVRFRPADITGPEVDRQLRTVIQTAGHVKEYMRIFERAPTLKV
;
A
#
# COMPACT_ATOMS: atom_id res chain seq x y z
N MET A 1 12.23 1.34 -22.69
CA MET A 1 12.85 0.72 -21.52
C MET A 1 11.93 0.96 -20.33
N SER A 2 10.97 0.06 -20.08
CA SER A 2 9.96 0.27 -19.01
C SER A 2 9.65 -1.01 -18.22
N GLU A 3 10.36 -2.10 -18.48
CA GLU A 3 10.12 -3.41 -17.86
C GLU A 3 11.00 -3.68 -16.61
N GLU A 4 12.09 -2.92 -16.41
CA GLU A 4 13.00 -3.12 -15.27
C GLU A 4 12.39 -2.78 -13.90
N ASN A 5 11.31 -1.98 -13.84
CA ASN A 5 10.68 -1.59 -12.57
C ASN A 5 9.49 -2.47 -12.16
N ALA A 6 9.07 -3.42 -13.00
CA ALA A 6 7.97 -4.34 -12.68
C ALA A 6 8.21 -5.15 -11.39
N PRO A 7 9.37 -5.80 -11.18
CA PRO A 7 9.61 -6.57 -9.96
C PRO A 7 9.64 -5.70 -8.69
N GLN A 8 10.10 -4.46 -8.79
CA GLN A 8 10.13 -3.52 -7.65
C GLN A 8 8.73 -3.04 -7.29
N LYS A 9 7.90 -2.72 -8.28
CA LYS A 9 6.48 -2.34 -8.07
C LYS A 9 5.67 -3.48 -7.48
N GLU A 10 5.93 -4.73 -7.88
CA GLU A 10 5.26 -5.88 -7.29
C GLU A 10 5.71 -6.12 -5.85
N ARG A 11 7.02 -6.00 -5.57
CA ARG A 11 7.54 -6.06 -4.19
C ARG A 11 6.92 -4.98 -3.30
N TYR A 12 6.78 -3.76 -3.81
CA TYR A 12 6.10 -2.67 -3.13
C TYR A 12 4.70 -3.06 -2.69
N LEU A 13 3.89 -3.60 -3.62
CA LEU A 13 2.53 -4.00 -3.31
C LEU A 13 2.48 -5.11 -2.25
N ARG A 14 3.37 -6.11 -2.34
CA ARG A 14 3.44 -7.19 -1.35
C ARG A 14 3.80 -6.69 0.05
N GLU A 15 4.74 -5.78 0.16
CA GLU A 15 5.12 -5.19 1.44
C GLU A 15 3.99 -4.32 2.03
N VAL A 16 3.31 -3.52 1.20
CA VAL A 16 2.13 -2.76 1.64
C VAL A 16 1.02 -3.70 2.12
N GLU A 17 0.69 -4.74 1.35
CA GLU A 17 -0.29 -5.77 1.72
C GLU A 17 0.02 -6.36 3.11
N GLN A 18 1.25 -6.84 3.33
CA GLN A 18 1.66 -7.40 4.61
C GLN A 18 1.56 -6.40 5.76
N LYS A 19 2.05 -5.17 5.57
CA LYS A 19 2.00 -4.13 6.62
C LYS A 19 0.57 -3.75 6.98
N LEU A 20 -0.36 -3.74 6.03
CA LEU A 20 -1.77 -3.47 6.28
C LEU A 20 -2.45 -4.62 7.03
N LEU A 21 -2.16 -5.88 6.67
CA LEU A 21 -2.65 -7.06 7.40
C LEU A 21 -2.18 -7.06 8.87
N HIS A 22 -0.93 -6.65 9.12
CA HIS A 22 -0.41 -6.48 10.49
C HIS A 22 -1.08 -5.36 11.29
N ARG A 23 -1.78 -4.44 10.63
CA ARG A 23 -2.56 -3.36 11.26
C ARG A 23 -4.06 -3.68 11.32
N GLU A 24 -4.43 -4.96 11.21
CA GLU A 24 -5.81 -5.45 11.31
C GLU A 24 -6.73 -4.94 10.18
N LEU A 25 -6.16 -4.54 9.04
CA LEU A 25 -6.89 -4.19 7.82
C LEU A 25 -6.94 -5.39 6.88
N ASP A 26 -8.10 -5.68 6.27
CA ASP A 26 -8.21 -6.72 5.23
C ASP A 26 -7.70 -6.12 3.93
N ALA A 27 -6.41 -6.37 3.63
CA ALA A 27 -5.75 -5.94 2.41
C ALA A 27 -5.54 -7.14 1.49
N ARG A 28 -5.92 -7.00 0.21
CA ARG A 28 -5.76 -8.04 -0.81
C ARG A 28 -5.21 -7.45 -2.09
N LEU A 29 -4.06 -7.93 -2.53
CA LEU A 29 -3.53 -7.66 -3.85
C LEU A 29 -4.29 -8.47 -4.90
N LEU A 30 -4.89 -7.77 -5.86
CA LEU A 30 -5.62 -8.38 -6.98
C LEU A 30 -4.80 -8.33 -8.29
N GLU A 31 -5.25 -9.11 -9.27
CA GLU A 31 -4.61 -9.24 -10.59
C GLU A 31 -4.60 -7.93 -11.40
N ASP A 32 -5.48 -6.98 -11.08
CA ASP A 32 -5.48 -5.63 -11.68
C ASP A 32 -4.31 -4.74 -11.18
N GLY A 33 -3.48 -5.26 -10.26
CA GLY A 33 -2.32 -4.54 -9.73
C GLY A 33 -2.68 -3.47 -8.71
N LEU A 34 -3.86 -3.59 -8.08
CA LEU A 34 -4.29 -2.78 -6.95
C LEU A 34 -4.43 -3.64 -5.69
N ILE A 35 -4.08 -3.06 -4.56
CA ILE A 35 -4.44 -3.59 -3.25
C ILE A 35 -5.80 -3.03 -2.89
N HIS A 36 -6.78 -3.90 -2.71
CA HIS A 36 -8.08 -3.52 -2.16
C HIS A 36 -8.05 -3.65 -0.65
N VAL A 37 -8.35 -2.55 0.04
CA VAL A 37 -8.36 -2.49 1.50
C VAL A 37 -9.80 -2.39 1.98
N ARG A 38 -10.15 -3.26 2.92
CA ARG A 38 -11.44 -3.29 3.59
C ARG A 38 -11.23 -3.16 5.10
N TRP A 39 -12.20 -2.53 5.73
CA TRP A 39 -12.27 -2.41 7.18
C TRP A 39 -13.72 -2.61 7.62
N ASN A 40 -13.96 -3.39 8.66
CA ASN A 40 -15.32 -3.75 9.10
C ASN A 40 -16.22 -4.30 7.97
N LYS A 41 -15.66 -5.11 7.08
CA LYS A 41 -16.34 -5.68 5.88
C LYS A 41 -16.73 -4.68 4.80
N GLN A 42 -16.51 -3.38 5.02
CA GLN A 42 -16.79 -2.32 4.06
C GLN A 42 -15.52 -1.95 3.26
N PRO A 43 -15.64 -1.55 1.98
CA PRO A 43 -14.51 -1.04 1.22
C PRO A 43 -14.01 0.26 1.84
N LEU A 44 -12.69 0.35 2.07
CA LEU A 44 -12.07 1.55 2.63
C LEU A 44 -11.36 2.36 1.53
N CYS A 45 -10.44 1.71 0.81
CA CYS A 45 -9.66 2.34 -0.26
C CYS A 45 -8.95 1.28 -1.13
N SER A 46 -8.32 1.74 -2.20
CA SER A 46 -7.41 0.95 -3.03
C SER A 46 -6.06 1.63 -3.14
N VAL A 47 -4.97 0.85 -3.17
CA VAL A 47 -3.60 1.35 -3.36
C VAL A 47 -3.05 0.84 -4.69
N ASP A 48 -2.50 1.73 -5.51
CA ASP A 48 -1.87 1.34 -6.78
C ASP A 48 -0.36 1.10 -6.68
N ARG A 49 0.22 0.66 -7.80
CA ARG A 49 1.65 0.37 -7.96
C ARG A 49 2.57 1.57 -7.75
N ASP A 50 2.03 2.78 -7.80
CA ASP A 50 2.77 4.03 -7.60
C ASP A 50 2.58 4.57 -6.16
N GLY A 51 1.82 3.85 -5.33
CA GLY A 51 1.51 4.19 -3.95
C GLY A 51 0.42 5.24 -3.80
N ILE A 52 -0.39 5.46 -4.84
CA ILE A 52 -1.53 6.37 -4.78
C ILE A 52 -2.69 5.65 -4.11
N VAL A 53 -3.22 6.24 -3.05
CA VAL A 53 -4.41 5.75 -2.34
C VAL A 53 -5.65 6.40 -2.94
N ARG A 54 -6.56 5.59 -3.48
CA ARG A 54 -7.85 6.01 -4.03
C ARG A 54 -8.97 5.58 -3.10
N PHE A 55 -9.84 6.51 -2.75
CA PHE A 55 -11.00 6.26 -1.89
C PHE A 55 -12.15 7.15 -2.35
N ARG A 56 -13.38 6.80 -2.01
CA ARG A 56 -14.53 7.67 -2.25
C ARG A 56 -14.80 8.47 -0.98
N PRO A 57 -14.95 9.80 -1.05
CA PRO A 57 -15.30 10.60 0.12
C PRO A 57 -16.61 10.15 0.80
N ALA A 58 -17.55 9.59 0.04
CA ALA A 58 -18.80 9.04 0.56
C ALA A 58 -18.61 7.81 1.47
N ASP A 59 -17.50 7.09 1.35
CA ASP A 59 -17.19 5.92 2.18
C ASP A 59 -16.61 6.34 3.55
N ILE A 60 -16.22 7.62 3.73
CA ILE A 60 -15.75 8.17 5.01
C ILE A 60 -16.96 8.52 5.89
N THR A 61 -17.53 7.49 6.51
CA THR A 61 -18.75 7.59 7.33
C THR A 61 -18.50 8.06 8.77
N GLY A 62 -17.24 8.31 9.15
CA GLY A 62 -16.90 8.80 10.49
C GLY A 62 -15.40 8.95 10.73
N PRO A 63 -15.02 9.48 11.92
CA PRO A 63 -13.61 9.73 12.26
C PRO A 63 -12.78 8.46 12.34
N GLU A 64 -13.40 7.30 12.59
CA GLU A 64 -12.69 6.03 12.65
C GLU A 64 -12.27 5.54 11.26
N VAL A 65 -13.15 5.71 10.26
CA VAL A 65 -12.84 5.42 8.85
C VAL A 65 -11.72 6.35 8.36
N ASP A 66 -11.76 7.64 8.72
CA ASP A 66 -10.68 8.59 8.40
C ASP A 66 -9.34 8.17 9.03
N ARG A 67 -9.34 7.71 10.28
CA ARG A 67 -8.12 7.19 10.95
C ARG A 67 -7.56 5.98 10.24
N GLN A 68 -8.41 5.04 9.83
CA GLN A 68 -7.95 3.87 9.07
C GLN A 68 -7.43 4.25 7.68
N LEU A 69 -8.09 5.19 7.00
CA LEU A 69 -7.60 5.70 5.72
C LEU A 69 -6.23 6.37 5.86
N ARG A 70 -6.02 7.21 6.88
CA ARG A 70 -4.72 7.80 7.20
C ARG A 70 -3.65 6.74 7.48
N THR A 71 -4.04 5.67 8.15
CA THR A 71 -3.16 4.51 8.42
C THR A 71 -2.69 3.86 7.13
N VAL A 72 -3.58 3.71 6.14
CA VAL A 72 -3.22 3.19 4.81
C VAL A 72 -2.27 4.15 4.09
N ILE A 73 -2.59 5.45 4.06
CA ILE A 73 -1.78 6.47 3.40
C ILE A 73 -0.36 6.50 3.97
N GLN A 74 -0.23 6.49 5.30
CA GLN A 74 1.07 6.45 5.97
C GLN A 74 1.84 5.17 5.66
N THR A 75 1.16 4.02 5.63
CA THR A 75 1.80 2.73 5.33
C THR A 75 2.34 2.72 3.91
N ALA A 76 1.51 3.10 2.93
CA ALA A 76 1.92 3.22 1.53
C ALA A 76 3.09 4.18 1.34
N GLY A 77 3.08 5.33 2.02
CA GLY A 77 4.17 6.31 2.01
C GLY A 77 5.47 5.79 2.62
N HIS A 78 5.39 5.17 3.81
CA HIS A 78 6.57 4.62 4.49
C HIS A 78 7.23 3.51 3.69
N VAL A 79 6.46 2.56 3.15
CA VAL A 79 7.02 1.46 2.35
C VAL A 79 7.71 2.02 1.10
N LYS A 80 7.11 3.03 0.45
CA LYS A 80 7.68 3.66 -0.74
C LYS A 80 9.02 4.34 -0.43
N GLU A 81 9.08 5.10 0.67
CA GLU A 81 10.30 5.80 1.06
C GLU A 81 11.40 4.82 1.51
N TYR A 82 11.05 3.83 2.33
CA TYR A 82 11.97 2.77 2.72
C TYR A 82 12.56 2.01 1.52
N MET A 83 11.73 1.62 0.54
CA MET A 83 12.23 0.91 -0.65
C MET A 83 13.19 1.76 -1.46
N ARG A 84 12.90 3.07 -1.59
CA ARG A 84 13.78 4.01 -2.27
C ARG A 84 15.15 4.13 -1.59
N ILE A 85 15.17 4.07 -0.26
CA ILE A 85 16.42 4.07 0.52
C ILE A 85 17.19 2.77 0.27
N PHE A 86 16.52 1.62 0.31
CA PHE A 86 17.15 0.32 0.08
C PHE A 86 17.67 0.13 -1.34
N GLU A 87 17.01 0.70 -2.34
CA GLU A 87 17.48 0.70 -3.72
C GLU A 87 18.77 1.52 -3.89
N ARG A 88 18.89 2.64 -3.15
CA ARG A 88 20.06 3.52 -3.18
C ARG A 88 21.20 3.05 -2.29
N ALA A 89 20.93 2.17 -1.34
CA ALA A 89 21.97 1.59 -0.49
C ALA A 89 22.78 0.58 -1.32
N PRO A 90 24.12 0.70 -1.41
CA PRO A 90 24.93 -0.33 -2.04
C PRO A 90 24.69 -1.64 -1.29
N THR A 91 24.57 -2.75 -2.05
CA THR A 91 24.39 -4.09 -1.48
C THR A 91 25.47 -4.30 -0.42
N LEU A 92 25.07 -4.44 0.84
CA LEU A 92 25.96 -4.87 1.91
C LEU A 92 26.48 -6.26 1.51
N LYS A 93 27.64 -6.30 0.86
CA LYS A 93 28.36 -7.53 0.58
C LYS A 93 28.79 -8.08 1.93
N VAL A 94 28.19 -9.20 2.32
CA VAL A 94 28.75 -10.15 3.30
C VAL A 94 29.90 -10.92 2.66
#